data_AF-A0A2V8K7T9-F1
#
_entry.id   AF-A0A2V8K7T9-F1
#
_cell.length_a   1.000
_cell.length_b   1.000
_cell.length_c   1.000
_cell.angle_alpha   90.00
_cell.angle_beta   90.00
_cell.angle_gamma   90.00
#
_symmetry.space_group_name_H-M   'P 1'
#
loop_
_entity.id
_entity.type
_entity.pdbx_description
1 polymer ?
#
loop_
_entity_poly.entity_id
_entity_poly.type
_entity_poly.pdbx_seq_one_letter_code
_entity_poly.pdbx_strand_id
1 'polypeptide(L)'
;MAAVRTATEEIDISIVNDSNDPRLRRESALLLAECKNWTGKCGKDEVVIFREKIENRNRRCSLGFLISWNGFTSTVTKEMLRGSREETLIVPMTGKEIRDAVRGGDFLKVLIQCWEAAVNL
;
A
#
# COMPACT_ATOMS: atom_id res chain seq x y z
N MET A 1 2.66 9.11 -12.40
CA MET A 1 3.11 7.84 -11.81
C MET A 1 4.53 7.59 -12.28
N ALA A 2 5.47 7.36 -11.37
CA ALA A 2 6.84 7.01 -11.72
C ALA A 2 7.39 5.98 -10.72
N ALA A 3 8.22 5.06 -11.21
CA ALA A 3 9.12 4.31 -10.34
C ALA A 3 10.18 5.30 -9.81
N VAL A 4 10.53 5.18 -8.53
CA VAL A 4 11.49 6.07 -7.88
C VAL A 4 12.69 5.26 -7.42
N ARG A 5 13.89 5.70 -7.81
CA ARG A 5 15.15 5.16 -7.31
C ARG A 5 15.90 6.26 -6.58
N THR A 6 16.16 6.05 -5.30
CA THR A 6 17.08 6.87 -4.51
C THR A 6 18.44 6.19 -4.46
N ALA A 7 19.42 6.79 -3.79
CA ALA A 7 20.72 6.16 -3.58
C ALA A 7 20.64 4.88 -2.72
N THR A 8 19.58 4.71 -1.94
CA THR A 8 19.44 3.66 -0.93
C THR A 8 18.25 2.71 -1.18
N GLU A 9 17.30 3.11 -2.02
CA GLU A 9 16.02 2.41 -2.16
C GLU A 9 15.44 2.49 -3.57
N GLU A 10 14.67 1.47 -3.92
CA GLU A 10 13.76 1.48 -5.07
C GLU A 10 12.32 1.44 -4.57
N ILE A 11 11.41 2.19 -5.21
CA ILE A 11 9.96 2.09 -5.03
C ILE A 11 9.32 1.91 -6.41
N ASP A 12 8.49 0.89 -6.54
CA ASP A 12 7.82 0.57 -7.80
C ASP A 12 6.92 1.71 -8.29
N ILE A 13 6.17 2.33 -7.37
CA ILE A 13 5.16 3.33 -7.69
C ILE A 13 5.19 4.48 -6.68
N SER A 14 5.36 5.70 -7.20
CA SER A 14 5.12 6.94 -6.46
C SER A 14 4.16 7.84 -7.24
N ILE A 15 3.17 8.39 -6.54
CA ILE A 15 2.12 9.22 -7.09
C ILE A 15 1.93 10.45 -6.19
N VAL A 16 1.79 11.64 -6.80
CA VAL A 16 1.34 12.84 -6.10
C VAL A 16 -0.14 12.69 -5.81
N ASN A 17 -0.52 12.87 -4.56
CA ASN A 17 -1.91 12.79 -4.12
C ASN A 17 -2.66 14.08 -4.51
N ASP A 18 -3.36 14.04 -5.64
CA ASP A 18 -4.28 15.08 -6.10
C ASP A 18 -5.75 14.62 -6.06
N SER A 19 -6.03 13.59 -5.26
CA SER A 19 -7.34 12.94 -5.24
C SER A 19 -8.46 13.88 -4.81
N ASN A 20 -9.58 13.81 -5.54
CA ASN A 20 -10.83 14.47 -5.15
C ASN A 20 -11.64 13.64 -4.14
N ASP A 21 -11.30 12.37 -3.94
CA ASP A 21 -11.97 11.52 -2.96
C ASP A 21 -11.57 11.96 -1.53
N PRO A 22 -12.51 12.36 -0.66
CA PRO A 22 -12.20 12.86 0.67
C PRO A 22 -11.38 11.88 1.54
N ARG A 23 -11.50 10.57 1.31
CA ARG A 23 -10.77 9.53 2.05
C ARG A 23 -9.29 9.52 1.72
N LEU A 24 -8.93 9.74 0.45
CA LEU A 24 -7.54 9.81 0.01
C LEU A 24 -6.97 11.23 0.12
N ARG A 25 -7.80 12.27 -0.08
CA ARG A 25 -7.37 13.67 -0.02
C ARG A 25 -6.82 14.08 1.36
N ARG A 26 -7.26 13.41 2.42
CA ARG A 26 -6.76 13.64 3.79
C ARG A 26 -5.40 13.00 4.06
N GLU A 27 -4.96 12.09 3.20
CA GLU A 27 -3.66 11.42 3.30
C GLU A 27 -2.56 12.36 2.80
N SER A 28 -1.31 11.98 3.06
CA SER A 28 -0.16 12.82 2.71
C SER A 28 -0.02 13.10 1.20
N ALA A 29 0.84 14.08 0.88
CA ALA A 29 1.06 14.57 -0.48
C ALA A 29 1.56 13.51 -1.48
N LEU A 30 2.12 12.41 -1.00
CA LEU A 30 2.55 11.27 -1.81
C LEU A 30 1.81 10.01 -1.36
N LEU A 31 1.45 9.19 -2.35
CA LEU A 31 1.04 7.81 -2.18
C LEU A 31 2.11 6.90 -2.79
N LEU A 32 2.50 5.86 -2.06
CA LEU A 32 3.46 4.87 -2.53
C LEU A 32 2.78 3.53 -2.78
N ALA A 33 3.33 2.72 -3.69
CA ALA A 33 3.00 1.32 -3.77
C ALA A 33 4.20 0.44 -4.10
N GLU A 34 4.18 -0.77 -3.57
CA GLU A 34 5.16 -1.84 -3.78
C GLU A 34 4.44 -3.09 -4.29
N CYS A 35 5.01 -3.75 -5.29
CA CYS A 35 4.42 -4.86 -6.01
C CYS A 35 5.29 -6.13 -5.90
N LYS A 36 4.73 -7.18 -5.28
CA LYS A 36 5.36 -8.50 -5.16
C LYS A 36 4.65 -9.50 -6.06
N ASN A 37 5.20 -9.70 -7.25
CA ASN A 37 4.74 -10.70 -8.21
C ASN A 37 5.48 -12.04 -8.00
N TRP A 38 5.31 -12.63 -6.83
CA TRP A 38 5.95 -13.90 -6.47
C TRP A 38 4.98 -15.06 -6.61
N THR A 39 5.51 -16.27 -6.85
CA THR A 39 4.72 -17.51 -6.85
C THR A 39 4.18 -17.86 -5.46
N GLY A 40 4.89 -17.47 -4.40
CA GLY A 40 4.49 -17.65 -3.01
C GLY A 40 3.77 -16.44 -2.41
N LYS A 41 3.42 -16.56 -1.13
CA LYS A 41 2.81 -15.48 -0.34
C LYS A 41 3.84 -14.52 0.22
N CYS A 42 3.50 -13.23 0.27
CA CYS A 42 4.31 -12.19 0.88
C CYS A 42 4.32 -12.27 2.43
N GLY A 43 5.50 -12.09 3.02
CA GLY A 43 5.77 -12.19 4.46
C GLY A 43 5.76 -10.85 5.19
N LYS A 44 5.82 -10.89 6.54
CA LYS A 44 5.86 -9.68 7.38
C LYS A 44 7.05 -8.76 7.07
N ASP A 45 8.18 -9.30 6.60
CA ASP A 45 9.40 -8.51 6.40
C ASP A 45 9.18 -7.44 5.32
N GLU A 46 8.36 -7.72 4.31
CA GLU A 46 7.99 -6.75 3.29
C GLU A 46 7.12 -5.61 3.84
N VAL A 47 6.32 -5.87 4.89
CA VAL A 47 5.56 -4.81 5.58
C VAL A 47 6.51 -3.88 6.31
N VAL A 48 7.51 -4.43 7.00
CA VAL A 48 8.52 -3.67 7.75
C VAL A 48 9.36 -2.82 6.79
N ILE A 49 9.89 -3.43 5.73
CA ILE A 49 10.67 -2.74 4.70
C ILE A 49 9.84 -1.63 4.04
N PHE A 50 8.58 -1.92 3.68
CA PHE A 50 7.75 -0.92 3.02
C PHE A 50 7.36 0.23 3.95
N ARG A 51 7.15 -0.05 5.24
CA ARG A 51 6.94 1.00 6.25
C ARG A 51 8.13 1.95 6.32
N GLU A 52 9.35 1.42 6.38
CA GLU A 52 10.57 2.22 6.37
C GLU A 52 10.65 3.10 5.11
N LYS A 53 10.32 2.57 3.92
CA LYS A 53 10.28 3.35 2.67
C LYS A 53 9.26 4.49 2.70
N ILE A 54 8.12 4.32 3.38
CA ILE A 54 7.09 5.36 3.56
C ILE A 54 7.64 6.46 4.48
N GLU A 55 8.22 6.08 5.62
CA GLU A 55 8.76 6.99 6.62
C GLU A 55 9.95 7.80 6.08
N ASN A 56 10.77 7.19 5.21
CA ASN A 56 11.90 7.82 4.52
C ASN A 56 11.51 8.90 3.49
N ARG A 57 10.22 9.27 3.42
CA ARG A 57 9.72 10.36 2.56
C ARG A 57 9.54 11.68 3.30
N ASN A 58 10.28 11.93 4.38
CA ASN A 58 10.27 13.19 5.12
C ASN A 58 8.84 13.62 5.51
N ARG A 59 8.01 12.65 5.97
CA ARG A 59 6.59 12.86 6.33
C ARG A 59 5.71 13.38 5.19
N ARG A 60 6.12 13.21 3.93
CA ARG A 60 5.30 13.51 2.74
C ARG A 60 4.47 12.30 2.30
N CYS A 61 4.60 11.17 2.97
CA CYS A 61 3.83 9.96 2.74
C CYS A 61 3.37 9.39 4.10
N SER A 62 2.09 9.06 4.21
CA SER A 62 1.47 8.37 5.36
C SER A 62 0.68 7.13 4.92
N LEU A 63 0.38 7.01 3.63
CA LEU A 63 -0.40 5.91 3.04
C LEU A 63 0.42 5.21 1.96
N GLY A 64 0.55 3.90 2.08
CA GLY A 64 1.14 3.06 1.04
C GLY A 64 0.32 1.81 0.73
N PHE A 65 0.42 1.31 -0.50
CA PHE A 65 -0.22 0.07 -0.94
C PHE A 65 0.83 -1.03 -1.12
N LEU A 66 0.74 -2.08 -0.31
CA LEU A 66 1.56 -3.28 -0.51
C LEU A 66 0.74 -4.28 -1.31
N ILE A 67 1.17 -4.55 -2.53
CA ILE A 67 0.48 -5.42 -3.49
C ILE A 67 1.23 -6.74 -3.55
N SER A 68 0.58 -7.86 -3.22
CA SER A 68 1.14 -9.20 -3.42
C SER A 68 0.23 -10.06 -4.27
N TRP A 69 0.68 -10.43 -5.48
CA TRP A 69 -0.18 -11.09 -6.46
C TRP A 69 -0.85 -12.36 -5.93
N ASN A 70 -0.08 -13.20 -5.22
CA ASN A 70 -0.54 -14.47 -4.63
C ASN A 70 -0.90 -14.35 -3.14
N GLY A 71 -1.01 -13.13 -2.62
CA GLY A 71 -1.51 -12.83 -1.28
C GLY A 71 -0.46 -12.88 -0.17
N PHE A 72 -0.93 -12.75 1.07
CA PHE A 72 -0.09 -12.57 2.25
C PHE A 72 -0.13 -13.76 3.20
N THR A 73 0.96 -13.98 3.92
CA THR A 73 1.01 -14.91 5.06
C THR A 73 0.31 -14.29 6.28
N SER A 74 -0.11 -15.11 7.25
CA SER A 74 -0.77 -14.62 8.47
C SER A 74 0.14 -13.74 9.35
N THR A 75 1.46 -13.75 9.13
CA THR A 75 2.39 -12.89 9.87
C THR A 75 2.25 -11.43 9.47
N VAL A 76 1.80 -11.14 8.25
CA VAL A 76 1.50 -9.78 7.77
C VAL A 76 0.37 -9.15 8.58
N THR A 77 -0.75 -9.86 8.74
CA THR A 77 -1.88 -9.36 9.55
C THR A 77 -1.46 -9.10 11.00
N LYS A 78 -0.68 -10.01 11.60
CA LYS A 78 -0.15 -9.80 12.95
C LYS A 78 0.76 -8.59 13.04
N GLU A 79 1.53 -8.31 12.00
CA GLU A 79 2.42 -7.14 11.96
C GLU A 79 1.66 -5.83 11.79
N MET A 80 0.66 -5.81 10.91
CA MET A 80 -0.24 -4.66 10.75
C MET A 80 -0.96 -4.31 12.06
N LEU A 81 -1.47 -5.32 12.79
CA LEU A 81 -2.12 -5.11 14.10
C LEU A 81 -1.17 -4.53 15.16
N ARG A 82 0.14 -4.80 15.09
CA ARG A 82 1.12 -4.22 16.03
C ARG A 82 1.40 -2.75 15.74
N GLY A 83 1.38 -2.39 14.46
CA GLY A 83 1.61 -1.04 13.95
C GLY A 83 0.36 -0.16 13.86
N SER A 84 -0.82 -0.61 14.29
CA SER A 84 -2.09 0.14 14.20
C SER A 84 -2.11 1.45 15.01
N ARG A 85 -1.14 1.63 15.90
CA ARG A 85 -0.91 2.83 16.73
C ARG A 85 -0.04 3.89 16.03
N GLU A 86 0.48 3.58 14.85
CA GLU A 86 1.34 4.47 14.08
C GLU A 86 0.54 5.28 13.06
N GLU A 87 1.07 6.42 12.64
CA GLU A 87 0.46 7.28 11.61
C GLU A 87 0.48 6.62 10.23
N THR A 88 1.44 5.73 9.99
CA THR A 88 1.65 5.04 8.71
C THR A 88 0.62 3.93 8.49
N LEU A 89 -0.20 4.08 7.45
CA LEU A 89 -1.15 3.07 6.98
C LEU A 89 -0.59 2.32 5.76
N ILE A 90 -0.46 0.99 5.90
CA ILE A 90 -0.17 0.10 4.78
C ILE A 90 -1.45 -0.64 4.41
N VAL A 91 -1.90 -0.47 3.16
CA VAL A 91 -3.07 -1.15 2.62
C VAL A 91 -2.61 -2.40 1.85
N PRO A 92 -2.90 -3.62 2.34
CA PRO A 92 -2.59 -4.84 1.63
C PRO A 92 -3.59 -5.06 0.48
N MET A 93 -3.07 -5.38 -0.71
CA MET A 93 -3.88 -5.75 -1.86
C MET A 93 -3.31 -7.01 -2.50
N THR A 94 -4.18 -7.82 -3.10
CA THR A 94 -3.77 -9.03 -3.82
C THR A 94 -4.13 -8.98 -5.30
N GLY A 95 -3.67 -9.99 -6.05
CA GLY A 95 -4.10 -10.15 -7.44
C GLY A 95 -5.61 -10.31 -7.59
N LYS A 96 -6.35 -10.71 -6.52
CA LYS A 96 -7.81 -10.79 -6.54
C LYS A 96 -8.42 -9.40 -6.73
N GLU A 97 -8.06 -8.43 -5.89
CA GLU A 97 -8.58 -7.07 -5.95
C GLU A 97 -8.25 -6.41 -7.30
N ILE A 98 -7.04 -6.63 -7.81
CA ILE A 98 -6.65 -6.12 -9.14
C ILE A 98 -7.52 -6.72 -10.25
N ARG A 99 -7.75 -8.04 -10.23
CA ARG A 99 -8.63 -8.69 -11.22
C ARG A 99 -10.06 -8.19 -11.11
N ASP A 100 -10.57 -7.97 -9.91
CA ASP A 100 -11.92 -7.47 -9.68
C ASP A 100 -12.05 -6.02 -10.18
N ALA A 101 -11.05 -5.18 -9.96
CA ALA A 101 -11.00 -3.82 -10.51
C ALA A 101 -10.99 -3.81 -12.05
N VAL A 102 -10.18 -4.67 -12.67
CA VAL A 102 -10.13 -4.82 -14.14
C VAL A 102 -11.48 -5.25 -14.70
N ARG A 103 -12.14 -6.25 -14.09
CA ARG A 103 -13.44 -6.75 -14.53
C ARG A 103 -14.56 -5.72 -14.33
N GLY A 104 -14.51 -4.98 -13.24
CA GLY A 104 -15.51 -3.97 -12.90
C GLY A 104 -15.33 -2.63 -13.62
N GLY A 105 -14.12 -2.35 -14.14
CA GLY A 105 -13.77 -1.07 -14.75
C GLY A 105 -13.67 0.08 -13.75
N ASP A 106 -13.60 -0.20 -12.45
CA ASP A 106 -13.62 0.80 -11.38
C ASP A 106 -12.53 0.50 -10.33
N PHE A 107 -11.33 1.01 -10.61
CA PHE A 107 -10.16 0.83 -9.76
C PHE A 107 -10.25 1.64 -8.47
N LEU A 108 -10.80 2.85 -8.54
CA LEU A 108 -10.90 3.72 -7.37
C LEU A 108 -11.80 3.07 -6.32
N LYS A 109 -12.96 2.52 -6.72
CA LYS A 109 -13.86 1.81 -5.81
C LYS A 109 -13.16 0.67 -5.08
N VAL A 110 -12.42 -0.18 -5.80
CA VAL A 110 -11.71 -1.32 -5.19
C VAL A 110 -10.61 -0.83 -4.25
N LEU A 111 -9.83 0.17 -4.67
CA LEU A 111 -8.76 0.76 -3.86
C LEU A 111 -9.31 1.35 -2.55
N ILE A 112 -10.44 2.05 -2.63
CA ILE A 112 -11.17 2.57 -1.47
C ILE A 112 -11.66 1.46 -0.55
N GLN A 113 -12.22 0.37 -1.09
CA GLN A 113 -12.67 -0.77 -0.28
C GLN A 113 -11.50 -1.40 0.49
N CYS A 114 -10.33 -1.54 -0.14
CA CYS A 114 -9.12 -2.04 0.53
C CYS A 114 -8.66 -1.08 1.62
N TRP A 115 -8.69 0.23 1.35
CA TRP A 115 -8.35 1.25 2.32
C TRP A 115 -9.33 1.24 3.51
N GLU A 116 -10.64 1.13 3.27
CA GLU A 116 -11.66 1.04 4.33
C GLU A 116 -11.44 -0.21 5.21
N ALA A 117 -11.08 -1.34 4.60
CA ALA A 117 -10.73 -2.54 5.36
C ALA A 117 -9.47 -2.34 6.22
N ALA A 118 -8.46 -1.62 5.70
CA ALA A 118 -7.21 -1.38 6.40
C ALA A 118 -7.33 -0.36 7.54
N VAL A 119 -8.19 0.66 7.41
CA VAL A 119 -8.45 1.65 8.47
C VAL A 119 -9.20 1.04 9.66
N ASN A 120 -10.01 0.00 9.43
CA ASN A 120 -10.84 -0.65 10.45
C ASN A 120 -10.19 -1.90 11.06
N LEU A 121 -8.88 -2.09 10.86
CA LEU A 121 -8.11 -3.28 11.21
C LEU A 121 -7.51 -3.15 12.62
#